data_AF-A0A8H5GIP0-F1
#
_entry.id   AF-A0A8H5GIP0-F1
#
_cell.length_a   1.000
_cell.length_b   1.000
_cell.length_c   1.000
_cell.angle_alpha   90.00
_cell.angle_beta   90.00
_cell.angle_gamma   90.00
#
_symmetry.space_group_name_H-M   'P 1'
#
loop_
_entity.id
_entity.type
_entity.pdbx_description
1 polymer ?
#
loop_
_entity_poly.entity_id
_entity_poly.type
_entity_poly.pdbx_seq_one_letter_code
_entity_poly.pdbx_strand_id
1 'polypeptide(L)'
;MNLKLFKALFVIQRNSYPLELVNLITSPPGLLKTLSILVKSSLRISMLGFALLTAVTQAVALTSLFVPGTLTVVSAPSRLETHAVPNIDFNALTLAPYALLLDESTLVSVEPSQRLRQLVMQAALSNTALTWSPPVGCGTACSYTFTYFSPALNCTQLSDGEIWPTGPNATDSRLPFPSILENFSRYFLYNSTSELKTLTLDVTYMANFISTEQFLTDPNQWSPVGVHCSYVNATYEATTKFFNNTQISSTQVQEWRPFTLSIYQIINGMVTDKLEVNETIAYASIIEMFDGIFRGSMYMDGSGDFSNISDTQATYTPVFELETHLQPEENGPVPIFTFSLSPNLGGNLSAGLQSLLGNVTLAFVTEQLATTYANVTVTPNETVYQYISWKLGLIYGVVFGISLMVITFGLFCLHTNGVIAVFDLTHILEMTAESQRLHKSAARPEFGSTLVTGISSSDADGMRKRVDLDVSATSA
;
A
#
# COMPACT_ATOMS: atom_id res chain seq x y z
N MET A 1 -58.13 7.63 -1.57
CA MET A 1 -58.53 9.04 -1.33
C MET A 1 -59.67 9.03 -0.31
N ASN A 2 -59.39 9.48 0.91
CA ASN A 2 -60.01 8.99 2.17
C ASN A 2 -61.38 9.63 2.52
N LEU A 3 -62.33 8.79 2.94
CA LEU A 3 -63.68 9.14 3.41
C LEU A 3 -63.70 10.08 4.63
N LYS A 4 -62.59 10.12 5.40
CA LYS A 4 -62.39 11.09 6.49
C LYS A 4 -62.27 12.54 5.97
N LEU A 5 -61.79 12.74 4.74
CA LEU A 5 -61.76 14.06 4.08
C LEU A 5 -63.19 14.52 3.74
N PHE A 6 -64.08 13.58 3.41
CA PHE A 6 -65.49 13.86 3.09
C PHE A 6 -66.33 14.17 4.33
N LYS A 7 -66.10 13.47 5.44
CA LYS A 7 -66.76 13.78 6.72
C LYS A 7 -66.30 15.13 7.27
N ALA A 8 -65.02 15.49 7.08
CA ALA A 8 -64.51 16.82 7.40
C ALA A 8 -65.15 17.91 6.52
N LEU A 9 -65.28 17.70 5.20
CA LEU A 9 -65.95 18.63 4.28
C LEU A 9 -67.45 18.80 4.58
N PHE A 10 -68.14 17.74 5.00
CA PHE A 10 -69.57 17.79 5.33
C PHE A 10 -69.85 18.52 6.65
N VAL A 11 -68.94 18.44 7.63
CA VAL A 11 -69.00 19.24 8.87
C VAL A 11 -68.64 20.71 8.57
N ILE A 12 -67.75 20.97 7.61
CA ILE A 12 -67.42 22.33 7.14
C ILE A 12 -68.63 23.01 6.48
N GLN A 13 -69.55 22.25 5.88
CA GLN A 13 -70.70 22.80 5.15
C GLN A 13 -71.83 23.32 6.06
N ARG A 14 -71.85 22.92 7.35
CA ARG A 14 -72.97 23.22 8.26
C ARG A 14 -72.71 24.34 9.26
N ASN A 15 -71.48 24.81 9.37
CA ASN A 15 -71.09 25.96 10.19
C ASN A 15 -70.33 26.97 9.32
N SER A 16 -70.50 28.27 9.58
CA SER A 16 -69.79 29.33 8.87
C SER A 16 -68.31 29.35 9.31
N TYR A 17 -67.41 28.86 8.45
CA TYR A 17 -65.97 28.93 8.67
C TYR A 17 -65.35 30.10 7.90
N PRO A 18 -64.32 30.76 8.45
CA PRO A 18 -63.61 31.82 7.74
C PRO A 18 -62.99 31.28 6.46
N LEU A 19 -63.12 32.05 5.36
CA LEU A 19 -62.69 31.68 4.01
C LEU A 19 -61.21 31.22 3.95
N GLU A 20 -60.38 31.71 4.87
CA GLU A 20 -58.98 31.30 5.03
C GLU A 20 -58.80 29.81 5.39
N LEU A 21 -59.72 29.21 6.15
CA LEU A 21 -59.64 27.82 6.56
C LEU A 21 -59.91 26.87 5.38
N VAL A 22 -60.86 27.24 4.52
CA VAL A 22 -61.22 26.46 3.32
C VAL A 22 -60.09 26.55 2.30
N ASN A 23 -59.50 27.74 2.12
CA ASN A 23 -58.38 27.96 1.22
C ASN A 23 -57.12 27.18 1.67
N LEU A 24 -56.94 26.96 2.98
CA LEU A 24 -55.85 26.14 3.54
C LEU A 24 -55.98 24.65 3.19
N ILE A 25 -57.20 24.13 3.11
CA ILE A 25 -57.48 22.70 2.83
C ILE A 25 -57.36 22.39 1.34
N THR A 26 -57.56 23.40 0.48
CA THR A 26 -57.51 23.26 -0.99
C THR A 26 -56.19 23.73 -1.61
N SER A 27 -55.36 24.49 -0.89
CA SER A 27 -54.05 24.93 -1.36
C SER A 27 -52.93 23.92 -1.05
N PRO A 28 -51.85 23.84 -1.86
CA PRO A 28 -50.69 23.02 -1.53
C PRO A 28 -50.10 23.45 -0.17
N PRO A 29 -49.75 22.49 0.71
CA PRO A 29 -49.46 22.79 2.11
C PRO A 29 -48.19 23.64 2.27
N GLY A 30 -48.37 24.94 2.51
CA GLY A 30 -47.30 25.85 2.88
C GLY A 30 -47.06 25.84 4.39
N LEU A 31 -45.93 25.29 4.83
CA LEU A 31 -45.52 25.09 6.24
C LEU A 31 -45.79 26.31 7.16
N LEU A 32 -45.50 27.52 6.68
CA LEU A 32 -45.66 28.76 7.44
C LEU A 32 -47.13 29.18 7.61
N LYS A 33 -47.99 28.93 6.62
CA LYS A 33 -49.42 29.27 6.68
C LYS A 33 -50.20 28.32 7.58
N THR A 34 -49.87 27.03 7.57
CA THR A 34 -50.46 26.04 8.49
C THR A 34 -50.09 26.32 9.95
N LEU A 35 -48.85 26.72 10.24
CA LEU A 35 -48.41 27.10 11.59
C LEU A 35 -49.16 28.33 12.13
N SER A 36 -49.34 29.36 11.31
CA SER A 36 -50.05 30.59 11.69
C SER A 36 -51.51 30.34 12.09
N ILE A 37 -52.19 29.45 11.38
CA ILE A 37 -53.61 29.13 11.63
C ILE A 37 -53.77 28.18 12.83
N LEU A 38 -52.79 27.31 13.08
CA LEU A 38 -52.78 26.41 14.24
C LEU A 38 -52.83 27.15 15.58
N VAL A 39 -52.23 28.34 15.67
CA VAL A 39 -52.16 29.13 16.90
C VAL A 39 -53.52 29.74 17.29
N LYS A 40 -54.43 30.00 16.33
CA LYS A 40 -55.69 30.74 16.54
C LYS A 40 -56.96 29.89 16.67
N SER A 41 -56.97 28.61 16.30
CA SER A 41 -58.19 27.78 16.24
C SER A 41 -58.39 26.91 17.49
N SER A 42 -59.65 26.68 17.93
CA SER A 42 -59.99 25.79 19.07
C SER A 42 -60.02 24.29 18.70
N LEU A 43 -59.87 23.95 17.41
CA LEU A 43 -59.75 22.57 16.90
C LEU A 43 -58.29 22.05 16.95
N ARG A 44 -57.58 22.33 18.05
CA ARG A 44 -56.11 22.17 18.14
C ARG A 44 -55.62 20.74 17.92
N ILE A 45 -56.32 19.73 18.41
CA ILE A 45 -55.83 18.34 18.43
C ILE A 45 -55.93 17.68 17.04
N SER A 46 -57.03 17.87 16.31
CA SER A 46 -57.22 17.28 14.97
C SER A 46 -56.30 17.93 13.92
N MET A 47 -56.16 19.26 13.99
CA MET A 47 -55.21 20.03 13.17
C MET A 47 -53.76 19.61 13.42
N LEU A 48 -53.40 19.31 14.68
CA LEU A 48 -52.06 18.83 15.02
C LEU A 48 -51.73 17.52 14.29
N GLY A 49 -52.66 16.56 14.26
CA GLY A 49 -52.48 15.29 13.56
C GLY A 49 -52.25 15.45 12.05
N PHE A 50 -52.99 16.36 11.39
CA PHE A 50 -52.77 16.67 9.98
C PHE A 50 -51.43 17.38 9.72
N ALA A 51 -51.05 18.33 10.59
CA ALA A 51 -49.76 19.00 10.49
C ALA A 51 -48.61 18.00 10.67
N LEU A 52 -48.74 17.05 11.59
CA LEU A 52 -47.74 16.01 11.85
C LEU A 52 -47.62 15.03 10.67
N LEU A 53 -48.73 14.59 10.09
CA LEU A 53 -48.73 13.74 8.89
C LEU A 53 -48.11 14.46 7.68
N THR A 54 -48.38 15.76 7.54
CA THR A 54 -47.75 16.62 6.53
C THR A 54 -46.25 16.76 6.77
N ALA A 55 -45.83 16.90 8.03
CA ALA A 55 -44.42 16.95 8.39
C ALA A 55 -43.70 15.62 8.10
N VAL A 56 -44.32 14.47 8.38
CA VAL A 56 -43.74 13.14 8.06
C VAL A 56 -43.61 12.96 6.55
N THR A 57 -44.66 13.28 5.78
CA THR A 57 -44.61 13.15 4.31
C THR A 57 -43.57 14.07 3.68
N GLN A 58 -43.43 15.30 4.19
CA GLN A 58 -42.35 16.21 3.78
C GLN A 58 -40.97 15.71 4.23
N ALA A 59 -40.83 15.15 5.43
CA ALA A 59 -39.57 14.57 5.91
C ALA A 59 -39.12 13.40 5.03
N VAL A 60 -40.03 12.53 4.61
CA VAL A 60 -39.75 11.43 3.66
C VAL A 60 -39.36 11.95 2.27
N ALA A 61 -39.95 13.06 1.81
CA ALA A 61 -39.51 13.70 0.56
C ALA A 61 -38.13 14.38 0.71
N LEU A 62 -37.80 14.88 1.90
CA LEU A 62 -36.49 15.46 2.18
C LEU A 62 -35.40 14.39 2.29
N THR A 63 -35.70 13.16 2.72
CA THR A 63 -34.68 12.10 2.76
C THR A 63 -34.19 11.73 1.36
N SER A 64 -35.04 11.71 0.33
CA SER A 64 -34.60 11.45 -1.04
C SER A 64 -33.70 12.57 -1.61
N LEU A 65 -33.81 13.79 -1.08
CA LEU A 65 -32.95 14.93 -1.41
C LEU A 65 -31.62 14.91 -0.63
N PHE A 66 -31.66 14.62 0.67
CA PHE A 66 -30.47 14.68 1.52
C PHE A 66 -29.60 13.44 1.45
N VAL A 67 -30.16 12.25 1.20
CA VAL A 67 -29.39 10.99 1.13
C VAL A 67 -28.30 11.04 0.04
N PRO A 68 -28.56 11.48 -1.20
CA PRO A 68 -27.50 11.66 -2.20
C PRO A 68 -26.42 12.66 -1.75
N GLY A 69 -26.79 13.70 -0.99
CA GLY A 69 -25.86 14.69 -0.42
C GLY A 69 -24.95 14.14 0.70
N THR A 70 -25.18 12.91 1.16
CA THR A 70 -24.29 12.22 2.11
C THR A 70 -23.25 11.33 1.46
N LEU A 71 -23.27 11.20 0.13
CA LEU A 71 -22.25 10.49 -0.62
C LEU A 71 -20.95 11.28 -0.60
N THR A 72 -19.87 10.59 -0.25
CA THR A 72 -18.51 11.07 -0.45
C THR A 72 -17.82 10.23 -1.50
N VAL A 73 -17.07 10.90 -2.37
CA VAL A 73 -16.16 10.25 -3.30
C VAL A 73 -14.94 9.81 -2.51
N VAL A 74 -14.74 8.50 -2.41
CA VAL A 74 -13.56 7.90 -1.78
C VAL A 74 -12.85 7.03 -2.79
N SER A 75 -11.55 6.80 -2.59
CA SER A 75 -10.83 5.80 -3.39
C SER A 75 -11.45 4.42 -3.16
N ALA A 76 -11.56 3.62 -4.21
CA ALA A 76 -12.01 2.24 -4.07
C ALA A 76 -11.16 1.50 -3.02
N PRO A 77 -11.78 0.68 -2.15
CA PRO A 77 -11.03 -0.10 -1.18
C PRO A 77 -10.09 -1.06 -1.90
N SER A 78 -8.96 -1.36 -1.26
CA SER A 78 -8.03 -2.34 -1.79
C SER A 78 -8.66 -3.73 -1.85
N ARG A 79 -8.33 -4.49 -2.88
CA ARG A 79 -8.79 -5.86 -3.10
C ARG A 79 -7.60 -6.77 -3.40
N LEU A 80 -7.68 -8.01 -2.92
CA LEU A 80 -6.69 -9.04 -3.23
C LEU A 80 -7.03 -9.65 -4.59
N GLU A 81 -6.08 -9.60 -5.50
CA GLU A 81 -6.17 -10.21 -6.83
C GLU A 81 -4.92 -11.04 -7.10
N THR A 82 -5.04 -12.13 -7.83
CA THR A 82 -3.89 -12.91 -8.27
C THR A 82 -3.40 -12.36 -9.60
N HIS A 83 -2.19 -11.81 -9.62
CA HIS A 83 -1.55 -11.29 -10.83
C HIS A 83 -0.20 -11.95 -11.07
N ALA A 84 0.24 -11.98 -12.33
CA ALA A 84 1.61 -12.33 -12.66
C ALA A 84 2.53 -11.17 -12.24
N VAL A 85 3.44 -11.44 -11.32
CA VAL A 85 4.44 -10.49 -10.82
C VAL A 85 5.83 -10.93 -11.30
N PRO A 86 6.75 -9.99 -11.51
CA PRO A 86 8.10 -10.35 -11.91
C PRO A 86 8.79 -11.11 -10.78
N ASN A 87 9.55 -12.14 -11.14
CA ASN A 87 10.30 -12.99 -10.22
C ASN A 87 11.74 -13.15 -10.72
N ILE A 88 12.61 -13.63 -9.83
CA ILE A 88 14.00 -13.94 -10.16
C ILE A 88 14.13 -15.45 -10.32
N ASP A 89 14.69 -15.87 -11.45
CA ASP A 89 15.17 -17.23 -11.66
C ASP A 89 16.60 -17.16 -12.21
N PHE A 90 17.58 -17.44 -11.35
CA PHE A 90 18.98 -17.40 -11.74
C PHE A 90 19.38 -18.52 -12.71
N ASN A 91 18.55 -19.56 -12.88
CA ASN A 91 18.76 -20.58 -13.90
C ASN A 91 18.51 -20.04 -15.32
N ALA A 92 17.63 -19.04 -15.43
CA ALA A 92 17.28 -18.40 -16.69
C ALA A 92 18.28 -17.31 -17.10
N LEU A 93 19.23 -16.95 -16.22
CA LEU A 93 20.25 -15.95 -16.53
C LEU A 93 21.17 -16.51 -17.63
N THR A 94 21.02 -16.01 -18.86
CA THR A 94 21.86 -16.40 -19.99
C THR A 94 23.23 -15.78 -19.83
N LEU A 95 24.14 -16.55 -19.25
CA LEU A 95 25.53 -16.17 -19.15
C LEU A 95 26.26 -16.68 -20.41
N ALA A 96 26.19 -15.88 -21.47
CA ALA A 96 26.84 -16.18 -22.75
C ALA A 96 28.35 -15.90 -22.70
N PRO A 97 29.14 -16.65 -23.51
CA PRO A 97 29.51 -18.03 -23.26
C PRO A 97 30.59 -18.12 -22.18
N TYR A 98 30.28 -18.84 -21.11
CA TYR A 98 31.29 -19.40 -20.21
C TYR A 98 32.35 -20.19 -20.97
N ALA A 99 33.61 -19.80 -20.86
CA ALA A 99 34.72 -20.67 -21.24
C ALA A 99 34.95 -21.67 -20.09
N LEU A 100 34.31 -22.84 -20.21
CA LEU A 100 34.64 -24.05 -19.46
C LEU A 100 35.96 -24.63 -19.99
N LEU A 101 36.90 -24.89 -19.07
CA LEU A 101 38.12 -25.72 -19.18
C LEU A 101 38.98 -25.58 -20.46
N LEU A 102 40.18 -24.99 -20.33
CA LEU A 102 41.25 -25.12 -21.32
C LEU A 102 42.34 -26.14 -20.94
N ASP A 103 42.53 -26.51 -19.67
CA ASP A 103 43.46 -27.58 -19.28
C ASP A 103 43.32 -27.96 -17.79
N GLU A 104 43.77 -29.15 -17.38
CA GLU A 104 43.68 -29.74 -16.02
C GLU A 104 44.38 -28.91 -14.89
N SER A 105 45.00 -27.77 -15.20
CA SER A 105 45.81 -27.02 -14.23
C SER A 105 45.59 -25.51 -14.19
N THR A 106 44.78 -24.93 -15.10
CA THR A 106 44.56 -23.47 -15.14
C THR A 106 43.08 -23.12 -15.02
N LEU A 107 42.73 -22.69 -13.82
CA LEU A 107 41.49 -22.01 -13.46
C LEU A 107 41.48 -20.63 -14.13
N VAL A 108 40.74 -20.48 -15.24
CA VAL A 108 40.49 -19.16 -15.82
C VAL A 108 39.30 -18.57 -15.07
N SER A 109 39.55 -17.56 -14.24
CA SER A 109 38.48 -16.71 -13.68
C SER A 109 37.75 -16.06 -14.87
N VAL A 110 36.46 -16.32 -14.98
CA VAL A 110 35.62 -15.77 -16.04
C VAL A 110 34.97 -14.53 -15.48
N GLU A 111 35.42 -13.37 -15.97
CA GLU A 111 34.89 -12.09 -15.53
C GLU A 111 33.38 -11.99 -15.87
N PRO A 112 32.53 -11.58 -14.91
CA PRO A 112 31.11 -11.34 -15.14
C PRO A 112 30.87 -10.41 -16.34
N SER A 113 29.76 -10.61 -17.07
CA SER A 113 29.44 -9.73 -18.19
C SER A 113 29.36 -8.26 -17.75
N GLN A 114 29.77 -7.32 -18.61
CA GLN A 114 29.77 -5.90 -18.27
C GLN A 114 28.38 -5.40 -17.82
N ARG A 115 27.30 -5.90 -18.44
CA ARG A 115 25.91 -5.58 -18.06
C ARG A 115 25.60 -6.01 -16.63
N LEU A 116 26.00 -7.23 -16.28
CA LEU A 116 25.80 -7.79 -14.96
C LEU A 116 26.58 -7.00 -13.89
N ARG A 117 27.83 -6.64 -14.21
CA ARG A 117 28.67 -5.79 -13.36
C ARG A 117 28.05 -4.40 -13.13
N GLN A 118 27.52 -3.79 -14.19
CA GLN A 118 26.83 -2.50 -14.08
C GLN A 118 25.57 -2.60 -13.22
N LEU A 119 24.78 -3.67 -13.36
CA LEU A 119 23.59 -3.90 -12.54
C LEU A 119 23.94 -4.05 -11.06
N VAL A 120 24.92 -4.91 -10.73
CA VAL A 120 25.38 -5.13 -9.34
C VAL A 120 25.96 -3.84 -8.75
N MET A 121 26.80 -3.12 -9.48
CA MET A 121 27.33 -1.84 -9.04
C MET A 121 26.21 -0.82 -8.80
N GLN A 122 25.28 -0.65 -9.73
CA GLN A 122 24.18 0.30 -9.55
C GLN A 122 23.33 -0.04 -8.32
N ALA A 123 23.09 -1.32 -8.07
CA ALA A 123 22.33 -1.77 -6.91
C ALA A 123 23.09 -1.58 -5.59
N ALA A 124 24.39 -1.84 -5.57
CA ALA A 124 25.23 -1.69 -4.38
C ALA A 124 25.51 -0.23 -4.02
N LEU A 125 25.50 0.67 -5.00
CA LEU A 125 25.70 2.10 -4.80
C LEU A 125 24.40 2.85 -4.46
N SER A 126 23.24 2.20 -4.66
CA SER A 126 21.93 2.81 -4.38
C SER A 126 21.49 2.51 -2.95
N ASN A 127 20.93 3.52 -2.28
CA ASN A 127 20.26 3.37 -0.98
C ASN A 127 18.87 2.71 -1.10
N THR A 128 18.34 2.60 -2.32
CA THR A 128 17.02 2.03 -2.62
C THR A 128 17.15 0.93 -3.67
N ALA A 129 16.32 -0.11 -3.56
CA ALA A 129 16.26 -1.16 -4.58
C ALA A 129 15.96 -0.56 -5.96
N LEU A 130 16.57 -1.10 -7.02
CA LEU A 130 16.30 -0.66 -8.38
C LEU A 130 14.81 -0.83 -8.71
N THR A 131 14.27 0.13 -9.44
CA THR A 131 12.84 0.14 -9.79
C THR A 131 12.58 -0.64 -11.08
N TRP A 132 11.38 -1.23 -11.17
CA TRP A 132 10.87 -1.91 -12.36
C TRP A 132 9.41 -1.50 -12.61
N SER A 133 8.86 -1.93 -13.75
CA SER A 133 7.48 -1.60 -14.11
C SER A 133 6.47 -2.33 -13.21
N PRO A 134 5.41 -1.65 -12.74
CA PRO A 134 4.37 -2.31 -11.95
C PRO A 134 3.67 -3.42 -12.77
N PRO A 135 3.19 -4.49 -12.12
CA PRO A 135 2.41 -5.54 -12.79
C PRO A 135 1.17 -4.97 -13.50
N VAL A 136 0.77 -5.61 -14.60
CA VAL A 136 -0.47 -5.26 -15.31
C VAL A 136 -1.65 -5.44 -14.36
N GLY A 137 -2.53 -4.44 -14.29
CA GLY A 137 -3.66 -4.44 -13.35
C GLY A 137 -3.37 -3.73 -12.03
N CYS A 138 -2.12 -3.30 -11.78
CA CYS A 138 -1.83 -2.35 -10.72
C CYS A 138 -2.59 -1.04 -10.99
N GLY A 139 -3.45 -0.61 -10.06
CA GLY A 139 -4.20 0.64 -10.14
C GLY A 139 -3.36 1.84 -9.71
N THR A 140 -3.86 2.64 -8.77
CA THR A 140 -3.09 3.76 -8.17
C THR A 140 -2.02 3.29 -7.19
N ALA A 141 -2.26 2.14 -6.58
CA ALA A 141 -1.32 1.48 -5.70
C ALA A 141 -1.44 -0.03 -5.80
N CYS A 142 -0.34 -0.75 -5.65
CA CYS A 142 -0.38 -2.19 -5.44
C CYS A 142 0.77 -2.65 -4.54
N SER A 143 0.54 -3.73 -3.79
CA SER A 143 1.54 -4.36 -2.94
C SER A 143 1.52 -5.86 -3.14
N TYR A 144 2.67 -6.46 -3.32
CA TYR A 144 2.80 -7.92 -3.43
C TYR A 144 4.07 -8.41 -2.77
N THR A 145 4.06 -9.70 -2.45
CA THR A 145 5.21 -10.43 -1.93
C THR A 145 5.50 -11.63 -2.83
N PHE A 146 6.78 -11.94 -3.00
CA PHE A 146 7.23 -13.14 -3.71
C PHE A 146 8.51 -13.65 -3.07
N THR A 147 8.81 -14.93 -3.28
CA THR A 147 10.03 -15.56 -2.78
C THR A 147 10.93 -15.99 -3.93
N TYR A 148 12.23 -15.91 -3.69
CA TYR A 148 13.26 -16.35 -4.64
C TYR A 148 14.49 -16.89 -3.90
N PHE A 149 15.28 -17.72 -4.58
CA PHE A 149 16.51 -18.29 -4.04
C PHE A 149 17.70 -17.44 -4.50
N SER A 150 18.67 -17.19 -3.60
CA SER A 150 19.82 -16.33 -3.88
C SER A 150 20.94 -16.54 -2.85
N PRO A 151 22.20 -16.17 -3.16
CA PRO A 151 23.24 -16.04 -2.14
C PRO A 151 22.86 -14.96 -1.13
N ALA A 152 23.21 -15.22 0.14
CA ALA A 152 23.07 -14.33 1.28
C ALA A 152 24.37 -14.32 2.10
N LEU A 153 24.54 -13.30 2.93
CA LEU A 153 25.67 -13.22 3.87
C LEU A 153 25.21 -13.62 5.27
N ASN A 154 25.90 -14.56 5.90
CA ASN A 154 25.75 -14.81 7.33
C ASN A 154 26.96 -14.24 8.06
N CYS A 155 26.76 -13.10 8.72
CA CYS A 155 27.82 -12.28 9.28
C CYS A 155 27.84 -12.36 10.80
N THR A 156 29.00 -12.69 11.36
CA THR A 156 29.29 -12.65 12.79
C THR A 156 30.23 -11.49 13.09
N GLN A 157 29.97 -10.76 14.17
CA GLN A 157 30.86 -9.68 14.59
C GLN A 157 32.21 -10.25 15.05
N LEU A 158 33.29 -9.62 14.60
CA LEU A 158 34.65 -9.91 15.08
C LEU A 158 34.90 -9.18 16.40
N SER A 159 35.53 -9.86 17.32
CA SER A 159 36.02 -9.28 18.58
C SER A 159 37.34 -8.52 18.36
N ASP A 160 37.66 -7.60 19.26
CA ASP A 160 38.90 -6.81 19.20
C ASP A 160 40.15 -7.71 19.15
N GLY A 161 40.13 -8.85 19.85
CA GLY A 161 41.21 -9.83 19.84
C GLY A 161 41.33 -10.64 18.53
N GLU A 162 40.28 -10.68 17.70
CA GLU A 162 40.36 -11.27 16.35
C GLU A 162 40.82 -10.25 15.30
N ILE A 163 40.55 -8.96 15.54
CA ILE A 163 41.04 -7.87 14.69
C ILE A 163 42.52 -7.59 14.98
N TRP A 164 42.90 -7.55 16.26
CA TRP A 164 44.24 -7.28 16.77
C TRP A 164 44.74 -8.36 17.74
N PRO A 165 45.07 -9.58 17.26
CA PRO A 165 45.43 -10.70 18.14
C PRO A 165 46.66 -10.44 19.01
N THR A 166 47.68 -9.80 18.45
CA THR A 166 48.92 -9.44 19.17
C THR A 166 49.12 -7.93 19.31
N GLY A 167 48.11 -7.14 18.94
CA GLY A 167 48.10 -5.68 18.99
C GLY A 167 47.95 -5.00 17.62
N PRO A 168 47.69 -3.68 17.59
CA PRO A 168 47.38 -2.95 16.36
C PRO A 168 48.55 -2.89 15.36
N ASN A 169 49.80 -2.92 15.84
CA ASN A 169 51.01 -2.76 15.03
C ASN A 169 51.57 -4.10 14.51
N ALA A 170 50.92 -5.22 14.80
CA ALA A 170 51.44 -6.53 14.48
C ALA A 170 51.10 -6.97 13.04
N THR A 171 51.89 -7.89 12.49
CA THR A 171 51.72 -8.38 11.11
C THR A 171 50.50 -9.26 10.92
N ASP A 172 49.95 -9.82 12.00
CA ASP A 172 48.72 -10.61 12.03
C ASP A 172 47.46 -9.74 12.25
N SER A 173 47.63 -8.42 12.38
CA SER A 173 46.53 -7.47 12.48
C SER A 173 45.73 -7.41 11.19
N ARG A 174 44.40 -7.55 11.28
CA ARG A 174 43.48 -7.38 10.16
C ARG A 174 43.29 -5.91 9.78
N LEU A 175 43.68 -4.99 10.65
CA LEU A 175 43.65 -3.55 10.43
C LEU A 175 44.96 -2.95 10.99
N PRO A 176 46.08 -3.10 10.28
CA PRO A 176 47.40 -2.75 10.80
C PRO A 176 47.55 -1.24 10.97
N PHE A 177 48.07 -0.80 12.12
CA PHE A 177 48.26 0.62 12.41
C PHE A 177 49.46 0.84 13.35
N PRO A 178 50.34 1.83 13.09
CA PRO A 178 50.71 2.34 11.77
C PRO A 178 51.56 1.30 11.04
N SER A 179 51.34 1.10 9.75
CA SER A 179 52.32 0.39 8.94
C SER A 179 53.42 1.37 8.56
N ILE A 180 54.60 1.21 9.17
CA ILE A 180 55.79 1.98 8.81
C ILE A 180 56.42 1.29 7.60
N LEU A 181 56.03 1.72 6.40
CA LEU A 181 56.61 1.24 5.15
C LEU A 181 57.45 2.37 4.55
N GLU A 182 58.74 2.14 4.34
CA GLU A 182 59.62 3.03 3.56
C GLU A 182 59.58 4.52 3.95
N ASN A 183 59.64 4.82 5.26
CA ASN A 183 59.57 6.18 5.85
C ASN A 183 58.21 6.88 5.83
N PHE A 184 57.13 6.22 5.41
CA PHE A 184 55.77 6.76 5.50
C PHE A 184 54.95 5.97 6.53
N SER A 185 54.26 6.68 7.42
CA SER A 185 53.21 6.10 8.25
C SER A 185 51.94 5.99 7.41
N ARG A 186 51.41 4.77 7.28
CA ARG A 186 50.07 4.52 6.73
C ARG A 186 49.12 4.12 7.84
N TYR A 187 47.98 4.78 7.89
CA TYR A 187 46.94 4.62 8.88
C TYR A 187 45.73 3.98 8.21
N PHE A 188 45.61 2.66 8.32
CA PHE A 188 44.52 1.92 7.69
C PHE A 188 43.21 2.17 8.45
N LEU A 189 42.20 2.64 7.75
CA LEU A 189 40.87 2.96 8.28
C LEU A 189 39.84 1.90 7.93
N TYR A 190 40.09 1.20 6.82
CA TYR A 190 39.23 0.18 6.26
C TYR A 190 40.11 -0.87 5.62
N ASN A 191 39.77 -2.13 5.84
CA ASN A 191 40.37 -3.25 5.15
C ASN A 191 39.29 -4.31 4.91
N SER A 192 39.24 -4.83 3.70
CA SER A 192 38.38 -5.95 3.37
C SER A 192 39.12 -6.97 2.54
N THR A 193 39.01 -8.21 3.00
CA THR A 193 39.57 -9.39 2.36
C THR A 193 38.45 -10.34 2.01
N SER A 194 38.41 -10.79 0.77
CA SER A 194 37.50 -11.84 0.33
C SER A 194 38.28 -13.05 -0.17
N GLU A 195 37.74 -14.24 0.10
CA GLU A 195 38.30 -15.49 -0.41
C GLU A 195 37.18 -16.33 -1.03
N LEU A 196 37.19 -16.42 -2.36
CA LEU A 196 36.21 -17.19 -3.14
C LEU A 196 36.25 -18.70 -2.82
N LYS A 197 37.38 -19.22 -2.34
CA LYS A 197 37.53 -20.65 -1.99
C LYS A 197 36.73 -21.02 -0.75
N THR A 198 36.79 -20.17 0.27
CA THR A 198 36.09 -20.33 1.54
C THR A 198 34.72 -19.67 1.53
N LEU A 199 34.42 -18.88 0.50
CA LEU A 199 33.19 -18.10 0.40
C LEU A 199 33.04 -17.17 1.60
N THR A 200 34.10 -16.44 1.93
CA THR A 200 34.11 -15.52 3.07
C THR A 200 34.45 -14.11 2.65
N LEU A 201 33.76 -13.15 3.27
CA LEU A 201 34.00 -11.73 3.17
C LEU A 201 34.27 -11.19 4.58
N ASP A 202 35.49 -10.72 4.79
CA ASP A 202 35.87 -10.02 6.02
C ASP A 202 35.91 -8.53 5.74
N VAL A 203 35.28 -7.76 6.62
CA VAL A 203 35.30 -6.29 6.56
C VAL A 203 35.66 -5.78 7.94
N THR A 204 36.79 -5.07 8.04
CA THR A 204 37.26 -4.41 9.26
C THR A 204 37.42 -2.92 9.01
N TYR A 205 37.05 -2.11 9.98
CA TYR A 205 37.17 -0.67 9.90
C TYR A 205 37.32 0.00 11.25
N MET A 206 37.71 1.27 11.23
CA MET A 206 37.82 2.11 12.41
C MET A 206 36.50 2.85 12.65
N ALA A 207 35.79 2.54 13.73
CA ALA A 207 34.52 3.20 14.05
C ALA A 207 34.74 4.62 14.56
N ASN A 208 33.90 5.56 14.10
CA ASN A 208 33.95 6.98 14.45
C ASN A 208 35.34 7.61 14.23
N PHE A 209 36.00 7.24 13.14
CA PHE A 209 37.30 7.79 12.80
C PHE A 209 37.20 9.29 12.51
N ILE A 210 38.11 10.08 13.08
CA ILE A 210 38.26 11.51 12.83
C ILE A 210 39.73 11.80 12.57
N SER A 211 40.05 12.48 11.47
CA SER A 211 41.44 12.72 11.02
C SER A 211 42.21 13.80 11.79
N THR A 212 42.06 13.92 13.12
CA THR A 212 42.81 14.91 13.92
C THR A 212 44.20 14.41 14.28
N GLU A 213 45.18 15.31 14.46
CA GLU A 213 46.55 14.95 14.88
C GLU A 213 46.58 14.11 16.16
N GLN A 214 45.68 14.38 17.10
CA GLN A 214 45.57 13.65 18.37
C GLN A 214 45.19 12.18 18.14
N PHE A 215 44.25 11.92 17.22
CA PHE A 215 43.75 10.57 16.93
C PHE A 215 44.86 9.66 16.37
N LEU A 216 45.87 10.23 15.70
CA LEU A 216 46.98 9.48 15.12
C LEU A 216 48.01 8.98 16.14
N THR A 217 47.96 9.48 17.38
CA THR A 217 49.02 9.24 18.39
C THR A 217 48.67 8.24 19.48
N ASP A 218 47.38 7.99 19.76
CA ASP A 218 46.95 7.13 20.87
C ASP A 218 46.06 5.97 20.39
N PRO A 219 46.61 4.74 20.28
CA PRO A 219 45.86 3.53 19.91
C PRO A 219 44.68 3.22 20.82
N ASN A 220 44.68 3.71 22.06
CA ASN A 220 43.63 3.40 23.02
C ASN A 220 42.31 4.14 22.74
N GLN A 221 42.33 5.16 21.88
CA GLN A 221 41.12 5.89 21.48
C GLN A 221 40.39 5.22 20.31
N TRP A 222 40.94 4.14 19.80
CA TRP A 222 40.44 3.47 18.62
C TRP A 222 39.44 2.39 19.00
N SER A 223 38.35 2.34 18.22
CA SER A 223 37.34 1.31 18.33
C SER A 223 37.31 0.55 17.00
N PRO A 224 38.18 -0.48 16.84
CA PRO A 224 38.11 -1.31 15.65
C PRO A 224 36.79 -2.06 15.68
N VAL A 225 36.12 -2.13 14.53
CA VAL A 225 34.91 -2.92 14.36
C VAL A 225 35.08 -3.76 13.13
N GLY A 226 34.67 -5.02 13.19
CA GLY A 226 34.76 -5.92 12.07
C GLY A 226 33.65 -6.94 12.05
N VAL A 227 33.44 -7.52 10.88
CA VAL A 227 32.55 -8.66 10.67
C VAL A 227 33.24 -9.69 9.81
N HIS A 228 33.01 -10.96 10.16
CA HIS A 228 33.31 -12.12 9.35
C HIS A 228 32.02 -12.62 8.75
N CYS A 229 31.91 -12.58 7.43
CA CYS A 229 30.73 -13.04 6.72
C CYS A 229 31.04 -14.29 5.91
N SER A 230 30.16 -15.27 5.99
CA SER A 230 30.17 -16.45 5.12
C SER A 230 29.01 -16.34 4.13
N TYR A 231 29.28 -16.61 2.85
CA TYR A 231 28.19 -16.74 1.88
C TYR A 231 27.47 -18.06 2.12
N VAL A 232 26.16 -17.97 2.18
CA VAL A 232 25.23 -19.09 2.34
C VAL A 232 24.10 -18.94 1.34
N ASN A 233 23.46 -20.03 0.97
CA ASN A 233 22.26 -19.94 0.16
C ASN A 233 21.08 -19.55 1.04
N ALA A 234 20.14 -18.76 0.52
CA ALA A 234 18.96 -18.41 1.29
C ALA A 234 17.74 -18.21 0.39
N THR A 235 16.57 -18.49 0.97
CA THR A 235 15.29 -18.08 0.41
C THR A 235 14.98 -16.67 0.89
N TYR A 236 14.88 -15.73 -0.03
CA TYR A 236 14.47 -14.36 0.25
C TYR A 236 12.97 -14.20 0.05
N GLU A 237 12.34 -13.41 0.91
CA GLU A 237 11.02 -12.83 0.70
C GLU A 237 11.19 -11.36 0.31
N ALA A 238 10.76 -11.03 -0.91
CA ALA A 238 10.73 -9.65 -1.40
C ALA A 238 9.32 -9.10 -1.27
N THR A 239 9.19 -7.95 -0.63
CA THR A 239 7.96 -7.17 -0.59
C THR A 239 8.14 -5.94 -1.45
N THR A 240 7.22 -5.71 -2.39
CA THR A 240 7.24 -4.53 -3.25
C THR A 240 5.91 -3.78 -3.16
N LYS A 241 6.00 -2.46 -2.99
CA LYS A 241 4.88 -1.54 -2.95
C LYS A 241 5.04 -0.48 -4.04
N PHE A 242 4.04 -0.37 -4.88
CA PHE A 242 3.88 0.71 -5.84
C PHE A 242 2.83 1.67 -5.31
N PHE A 243 3.15 2.96 -5.25
CA PHE A 243 2.23 4.03 -4.88
C PHE A 243 2.57 5.29 -5.66
N ASN A 244 1.62 5.89 -6.39
CA ASN A 244 1.85 7.12 -7.16
C ASN A 244 3.10 7.07 -8.06
N ASN A 245 3.28 5.99 -8.82
CA ASN A 245 4.47 5.75 -9.68
C ASN A 245 5.81 5.65 -8.94
N THR A 246 5.82 5.63 -7.61
CA THR A 246 7.01 5.33 -6.82
C THR A 246 6.98 3.89 -6.36
N GLN A 247 8.13 3.23 -6.42
CA GLN A 247 8.32 1.87 -5.95
C GLN A 247 9.15 1.89 -4.67
N ILE A 248 8.72 1.13 -3.68
CA ILE A 248 9.50 0.82 -2.49
C ILE A 248 9.55 -0.70 -2.38
N SER A 249 10.76 -1.24 -2.41
CA SER A 249 10.98 -2.67 -2.27
C SER A 249 11.95 -2.96 -1.14
N SER A 250 11.73 -4.08 -0.46
CA SER A 250 12.58 -4.57 0.62
C SER A 250 12.67 -6.08 0.54
N THR A 251 13.83 -6.61 0.92
CA THR A 251 14.09 -8.05 1.00
C THR A 251 14.34 -8.48 2.43
N GLN A 252 13.90 -9.67 2.79
CA GLN A 252 14.23 -10.33 4.04
C GLN A 252 14.58 -11.78 3.80
N VAL A 253 15.59 -12.30 4.49
CA VAL A 253 15.91 -13.73 4.47
C VAL A 253 14.86 -14.49 5.27
N GLN A 254 14.19 -15.45 4.64
CA GLN A 254 13.17 -16.30 5.25
C GLN A 254 13.77 -17.61 5.77
N GLU A 255 14.63 -18.25 4.98
CA GLU A 255 15.23 -19.54 5.28
C GLU A 255 16.69 -19.55 4.86
N TRP A 256 17.57 -19.98 5.76
CA TRP A 256 18.98 -20.18 5.49
C TRP A 256 19.24 -21.62 5.08
N ARG A 257 20.01 -21.81 4.02
CA ARG A 257 20.45 -23.13 3.53
C ARG A 257 21.96 -23.16 3.37
N PRO A 258 22.63 -24.27 3.75
CA PRO A 258 24.04 -24.41 3.45
C PRO A 258 24.25 -24.39 1.93
N PHE A 259 25.39 -23.86 1.47
CA PHE A 259 25.81 -24.07 0.09
C PHE A 259 25.99 -25.58 -0.13
N THR A 260 25.14 -26.16 -0.97
CA THR A 260 25.15 -27.60 -1.26
C THR A 260 26.29 -27.98 -2.20
N LEU A 261 26.74 -27.04 -3.04
CA LEU A 261 27.84 -27.23 -3.98
C LEU A 261 28.98 -26.30 -3.59
N SER A 262 30.16 -26.89 -3.35
CA SER A 262 31.37 -26.07 -3.28
C SER A 262 31.63 -25.54 -4.70
N ILE A 263 31.82 -24.24 -4.86
CA ILE A 263 32.21 -23.63 -6.14
C ILE A 263 33.44 -24.35 -6.72
N TYR A 264 34.32 -24.85 -5.84
CA TYR A 264 35.46 -25.69 -6.17
C TYR A 264 35.11 -26.99 -6.92
N GLN A 265 34.03 -27.68 -6.54
CA GLN A 265 33.59 -28.90 -7.25
C GLN A 265 33.08 -28.59 -8.66
N ILE A 266 32.44 -27.45 -8.85
CA ILE A 266 31.95 -27.00 -10.16
C ILE A 266 33.13 -26.64 -11.07
N ILE A 267 34.09 -25.89 -10.52
CA ILE A 267 35.34 -25.55 -11.20
C ILE A 267 36.08 -26.81 -11.67
N ASN A 268 36.10 -27.86 -10.83
CA ASN A 268 36.77 -29.13 -11.16
C ASN A 268 35.95 -30.05 -12.06
N GLY A 269 34.83 -29.59 -12.62
CA GLY A 269 34.03 -30.33 -13.60
C GLY A 269 33.35 -31.60 -13.05
N MET A 270 33.16 -31.72 -11.73
CA MET A 270 32.58 -32.93 -11.12
C MET A 270 31.05 -32.97 -11.13
N VAL A 271 30.37 -31.89 -11.53
CA VAL A 271 28.90 -31.78 -11.50
C VAL A 271 28.33 -31.98 -12.91
N THR A 272 27.44 -32.97 -13.06
CA THR A 272 26.89 -33.38 -14.36
C THR A 272 25.48 -32.83 -14.65
N ASP A 273 24.77 -32.28 -13.67
CA ASP A 273 23.44 -31.70 -13.89
C ASP A 273 23.54 -30.24 -14.37
N LYS A 274 23.00 -29.96 -15.55
CA LYS A 274 23.09 -28.65 -16.20
C LYS A 274 22.31 -27.56 -15.46
N LEU A 275 21.24 -27.90 -14.74
CA LEU A 275 20.39 -26.91 -14.10
C LEU A 275 21.09 -26.27 -12.88
N GLU A 276 21.61 -27.10 -11.98
CA GLU A 276 22.33 -26.64 -10.77
C GLU A 276 23.61 -25.85 -11.10
N VAL A 277 24.23 -26.16 -12.26
CA VAL A 277 25.44 -25.47 -12.71
C VAL A 277 25.16 -24.00 -13.07
N ASN A 278 24.06 -23.70 -13.77
CA ASN A 278 23.78 -22.31 -14.18
C ASN A 278 23.53 -21.41 -12.98
N GLU A 279 22.69 -21.84 -12.05
CA GLU A 279 22.39 -21.07 -10.83
C GLU A 279 23.66 -20.86 -9.99
N THR A 280 24.45 -21.91 -9.78
CA THR A 280 25.65 -21.75 -8.94
C THR A 280 26.69 -20.84 -9.59
N ILE A 281 26.85 -20.85 -10.91
CA ILE A 281 27.75 -19.91 -11.58
C ILE A 281 27.19 -18.47 -11.51
N ALA A 282 25.87 -18.29 -11.62
CA ALA A 282 25.25 -16.98 -11.39
C ALA A 282 25.56 -16.48 -9.96
N TYR A 283 25.47 -17.35 -8.96
CA TYR A 283 25.76 -17.01 -7.57
C TYR A 283 27.23 -16.65 -7.37
N ALA A 284 28.15 -17.45 -7.91
CA ALA A 284 29.57 -17.17 -7.88
C ALA A 284 29.89 -15.81 -8.53
N SER A 285 29.26 -15.50 -9.66
CA SER A 285 29.43 -14.21 -10.34
C SER A 285 28.94 -13.05 -9.48
N ILE A 286 27.77 -13.17 -8.86
CA ILE A 286 27.20 -12.17 -7.93
C ILE A 286 28.14 -11.95 -6.75
N ILE A 287 28.63 -13.02 -6.14
CA ILE A 287 29.58 -13.00 -5.03
C ILE A 287 30.88 -12.29 -5.43
N GLU A 288 31.48 -12.65 -6.57
CA GLU A 288 32.72 -12.03 -7.03
C GLU A 288 32.57 -10.52 -7.30
N MET A 289 31.45 -10.09 -7.88
CA MET A 289 31.19 -8.65 -8.09
C MET A 289 30.92 -7.92 -6.77
N PHE A 290 30.18 -8.54 -5.85
CA PHE A 290 29.88 -7.98 -4.54
C PHE A 290 31.16 -7.85 -3.69
N ASP A 291 31.97 -8.89 -3.67
CA ASP A 291 33.31 -8.88 -3.07
C ASP A 291 34.17 -7.78 -3.69
N GLY A 292 34.15 -7.64 -5.02
CA GLY A 292 34.90 -6.60 -5.72
C GLY A 292 34.52 -5.16 -5.34
N ILE A 293 33.33 -4.92 -4.79
CA ILE A 293 32.92 -3.60 -4.28
C ILE A 293 33.60 -3.29 -2.95
N PHE A 294 33.75 -4.29 -2.08
CA PHE A 294 34.32 -4.10 -0.74
C PHE A 294 35.83 -4.32 -0.70
N ARG A 295 36.33 -5.28 -1.47
CA ARG A 295 37.74 -5.70 -1.49
C ARG A 295 38.69 -4.52 -1.62
N GLY A 296 39.73 -4.53 -0.80
CA GLY A 296 40.76 -3.50 -0.82
C GLY A 296 40.90 -2.84 0.54
N SER A 297 41.63 -1.73 0.55
CA SER A 297 41.92 -1.02 1.80
C SER A 297 41.90 0.48 1.59
N MET A 298 41.58 1.20 2.65
CA MET A 298 41.70 2.64 2.71
C MET A 298 42.66 3.02 3.82
N TYR A 299 43.57 3.93 3.51
CA TYR A 299 44.48 4.47 4.50
C TYR A 299 44.70 5.96 4.30
N MET A 300 45.05 6.64 5.38
CA MET A 300 45.61 7.99 5.35
C MET A 300 47.12 7.90 5.47
N ASP A 301 47.82 8.80 4.79
CA ASP A 301 49.26 8.96 5.00
C ASP A 301 49.57 9.91 6.17
N GLY A 302 50.83 9.93 6.59
CA GLY A 302 51.34 10.83 7.62
C GLY A 302 51.18 12.33 7.33
N SER A 303 50.91 12.72 6.08
CA SER A 303 50.59 14.11 5.72
C SER A 303 49.14 14.49 6.00
N GLY A 304 48.29 13.53 6.38
CA GLY A 304 46.86 13.75 6.57
C GLY A 304 46.06 13.75 5.25
N ASP A 305 46.72 13.47 4.13
CA ASP A 305 46.05 13.34 2.84
C ASP A 305 45.52 11.91 2.66
N PHE A 306 44.30 11.79 2.13
CA PHE A 306 43.77 10.53 1.62
C PHE A 306 44.46 10.21 0.30
N SER A 307 45.67 9.68 0.35
CA SER A 307 46.48 9.48 -0.85
C SER A 307 46.15 8.22 -1.63
N ASN A 308 45.41 7.23 -1.08
CA ASN A 308 45.02 6.04 -1.83
C ASN A 308 43.78 5.31 -1.25
N ILE A 309 42.67 5.37 -1.98
CA ILE A 309 41.59 4.37 -1.89
C ILE A 309 42.03 3.23 -2.81
N SER A 310 42.75 2.25 -2.27
CA SER A 310 43.20 1.11 -3.06
C SER A 310 42.04 0.14 -3.29
N ASP A 311 41.59 0.04 -4.54
CA ASP A 311 40.73 -0.99 -5.11
C ASP A 311 39.33 -1.20 -4.50
N THR A 312 38.92 -0.43 -3.48
CA THR A 312 37.61 -0.53 -2.85
C THR A 312 36.64 0.55 -3.32
N GLN A 313 35.36 0.20 -3.43
CA GLN A 313 34.24 1.11 -3.66
C GLN A 313 33.32 1.21 -2.44
N ALA A 314 33.73 0.70 -1.29
CA ALA A 314 32.93 0.64 -0.07
C ALA A 314 32.37 2.01 0.35
N THR A 315 33.13 3.09 0.15
CA THR A 315 32.70 4.48 0.47
C THR A 315 31.57 5.01 -0.37
N TYR A 316 31.33 4.42 -1.55
CA TYR A 316 30.23 4.81 -2.42
C TYR A 316 28.96 4.00 -2.14
N THR A 317 29.05 2.97 -1.31
CA THR A 317 27.89 2.18 -0.87
C THR A 317 27.18 2.91 0.27
N PRO A 318 25.87 2.66 0.49
CA PRO A 318 25.14 3.21 1.63
C PRO A 318 25.54 2.57 2.98
N VAL A 319 26.55 1.70 3.03
CA VAL A 319 27.05 1.07 4.26
C VAL A 319 27.95 2.03 5.03
N PHE A 320 28.81 2.77 4.32
CA PHE A 320 29.77 3.68 4.92
C PHE A 320 29.47 5.11 4.52
N GLU A 321 29.81 6.03 5.40
CA GLU A 321 29.71 7.47 5.17
C GLU A 321 31.10 8.07 5.40
N LEU A 322 31.62 8.71 4.35
CA LEU A 322 32.86 9.47 4.40
C LEU A 322 32.49 10.94 4.20
N GLU A 323 32.50 11.72 5.26
CA GLU A 323 32.25 13.15 5.18
C GLU A 323 33.56 13.94 5.24
N THR A 324 33.55 15.11 4.59
CA THR A 324 34.66 16.05 4.62
C THR A 324 34.14 17.38 5.17
N HIS A 325 34.72 17.82 6.28
CA HIS A 325 34.37 19.06 6.96
C HIS A 325 35.57 19.99 6.94
N LEU A 326 35.37 21.27 6.63
CA LEU A 326 36.45 22.26 6.72
C LEU A 326 36.44 22.87 8.12
N GLN A 327 37.46 22.57 8.93
CA GLN A 327 37.63 23.20 10.23
C GLN A 327 38.45 24.49 10.08
N PRO A 328 37.97 25.63 10.62
CA PRO A 328 38.73 26.87 10.56
C PRO A 328 39.94 26.82 11.51
N GLU A 329 41.15 26.93 10.97
CA GLU A 329 42.39 27.15 11.73
C GLU A 329 43.03 28.51 11.40
N GLU A 330 43.98 28.93 12.25
CA GLU A 330 44.70 30.21 12.12
C GLU A 330 45.45 30.33 10.78
N ASN A 331 45.91 29.21 10.22
CA ASN A 331 46.65 29.14 8.96
C ASN A 331 45.77 28.85 7.73
N GLY A 332 44.44 28.79 7.90
CA GLY A 332 43.47 28.44 6.85
C GLY A 332 42.56 27.28 7.24
N PRO A 333 41.51 27.00 6.44
CA PRO A 333 40.66 25.84 6.69
C PRO A 333 41.41 24.53 6.41
N VAL A 334 41.39 23.62 7.38
CA VAL A 334 41.96 22.27 7.25
C VAL A 334 40.83 21.27 7.03
N PRO A 335 40.93 20.36 6.05
CA PRO A 335 39.94 19.32 5.85
C PRO A 335 40.03 18.28 6.98
N ILE A 336 38.91 18.04 7.66
CA ILE A 336 38.70 16.92 8.56
C ILE A 336 37.85 15.88 7.85
N PHE A 337 38.33 14.66 7.87
CA PHE A 337 37.61 13.50 7.37
C PHE A 337 36.99 12.76 8.53
N THR A 338 35.71 12.45 8.40
CA THR A 338 35.01 11.55 9.29
C THR A 338 34.62 10.30 8.52
N PHE A 339 35.01 9.14 9.03
CA PHE A 339 34.63 7.85 8.44
C PHE A 339 33.83 7.06 9.47
N SER A 340 32.59 6.74 9.12
CA SER A 340 31.66 6.05 10.01
C SER A 340 30.73 5.13 9.23
N LEU A 341 30.02 4.30 9.98
CA LEU A 341 28.97 3.47 9.42
C LEU A 341 27.72 4.33 9.20
N SER A 342 27.12 4.24 8.02
CA SER A 342 25.96 5.04 7.69
C SER A 342 24.74 4.65 8.55
N PRO A 343 23.98 5.63 9.07
CA PRO A 343 22.74 5.35 9.81
C PRO A 343 21.63 4.78 8.91
N ASN A 344 21.75 4.92 7.58
CA ASN A 344 20.73 4.49 6.61
C ASN A 344 20.44 2.98 6.67
N LEU A 345 21.42 2.17 7.09
CA LEU A 345 21.30 0.72 7.25
C LEU A 345 21.26 0.28 8.72
N GLY A 346 20.74 1.14 9.60
CA GLY A 346 20.50 0.81 11.00
C GLY A 346 21.74 0.83 11.89
N GLY A 347 22.87 1.33 11.40
CA GLY A 347 24.11 1.46 12.19
C GLY A 347 24.71 0.12 12.63
N ASN A 348 24.42 -0.97 11.92
CA ASN A 348 25.04 -2.28 12.16
C ASN A 348 25.68 -2.82 10.86
N LEU A 349 26.99 -3.05 10.86
CA LEU A 349 27.74 -3.46 9.67
C LEU A 349 27.25 -4.83 9.13
N SER A 350 26.96 -5.78 10.03
CA SER A 350 26.46 -7.11 9.66
C SER A 350 25.10 -7.01 8.95
N ALA A 351 24.15 -6.32 9.58
CA ALA A 351 22.82 -6.12 8.99
C ALA A 351 22.87 -5.29 7.70
N GLY A 352 23.77 -4.29 7.63
CA GLY A 352 23.96 -3.45 6.46
C GLY A 352 24.48 -4.22 5.25
N LEU A 353 25.51 -5.05 5.42
CA LEU A 353 26.03 -5.91 4.34
C LEU A 353 24.98 -6.94 3.88
N GLN A 354 24.24 -7.54 4.83
CA GLN A 354 23.15 -8.46 4.52
C GLN A 354 22.04 -7.81 3.71
N SER A 355 21.59 -6.63 4.13
CA SER A 355 20.57 -5.85 3.43
C SER A 355 21.06 -5.38 2.07
N LEU A 356 22.35 -5.00 1.95
CA LEU A 356 22.90 -4.55 0.68
C LEU A 356 22.96 -5.68 -0.34
N LEU A 357 23.43 -6.88 0.06
CA LEU A 357 23.42 -8.04 -0.83
C LEU A 357 21.97 -8.43 -1.21
N GLY A 358 21.02 -8.33 -0.29
CA GLY A 358 19.59 -8.49 -0.59
C GLY A 358 19.09 -7.52 -1.65
N ASN A 359 19.47 -6.24 -1.57
CA ASN A 359 19.13 -5.23 -2.59
C ASN A 359 19.80 -5.52 -3.95
N VAL A 360 21.06 -5.95 -3.93
CA VAL A 360 21.81 -6.35 -5.13
C VAL A 360 21.13 -7.52 -5.83
N THR A 361 20.73 -8.55 -5.09
CA THR A 361 20.09 -9.73 -5.68
C THR A 361 18.66 -9.41 -6.14
N LEU A 362 17.95 -8.53 -5.43
CA LEU A 362 16.63 -8.04 -5.85
C LEU A 362 16.69 -7.24 -7.15
N ALA A 363 17.80 -6.55 -7.45
CA ALA A 363 17.94 -5.76 -8.67
C ALA A 363 17.78 -6.61 -9.95
N PHE A 364 17.99 -7.92 -9.87
CA PHE A 364 17.79 -8.86 -10.97
C PHE A 364 16.34 -9.01 -11.42
N VAL A 365 15.36 -8.54 -10.62
CA VAL A 365 13.97 -8.43 -11.08
C VAL A 365 13.87 -7.56 -12.34
N THR A 366 14.74 -6.55 -12.48
CA THR A 366 14.76 -5.66 -13.65
C THR A 366 15.15 -6.37 -14.95
N GLU A 367 15.84 -7.51 -14.86
CA GLU A 367 16.23 -8.34 -16.00
C GLU A 367 15.07 -9.21 -16.52
N GLN A 368 13.91 -9.22 -15.84
CA GLN A 368 12.69 -9.94 -16.26
C GLN A 368 12.92 -11.43 -16.54
N LEU A 369 13.78 -12.06 -15.73
CA LEU A 369 14.20 -13.46 -15.92
C LEU A 369 13.03 -14.46 -15.78
N ALA A 370 12.07 -14.16 -14.91
CA ALA A 370 10.91 -15.00 -14.67
C ALA A 370 9.69 -14.20 -14.22
N THR A 371 8.54 -14.87 -14.20
CA THR A 371 7.29 -14.35 -13.64
C THR A 371 6.65 -15.42 -12.75
N THR A 372 6.05 -15.02 -11.63
CA THR A 372 5.29 -15.91 -10.76
C THR A 372 3.90 -15.32 -10.48
N TYR A 373 2.94 -16.16 -10.12
CA TYR A 373 1.61 -15.69 -9.71
C TYR A 373 1.61 -15.47 -8.20
N ALA A 374 1.31 -14.23 -7.79
CA ALA A 374 1.26 -13.84 -6.38
C ALA A 374 -0.07 -13.16 -6.05
N ASN A 375 -0.44 -13.19 -4.77
CA ASN A 375 -1.55 -12.40 -4.27
C ASN A 375 -1.11 -10.94 -4.15
N VAL A 376 -1.73 -10.08 -4.94
CA VAL A 376 -1.45 -8.66 -5.02
C VAL A 376 -2.60 -7.89 -4.38
N THR A 377 -2.29 -7.06 -3.40
CA THR A 377 -3.23 -6.08 -2.85
C THR A 377 -3.27 -4.89 -3.81
N VAL A 378 -4.33 -4.77 -4.62
CA VAL A 378 -4.51 -3.71 -5.62
C VAL A 378 -5.48 -2.65 -5.09
N THR A 379 -5.11 -1.38 -5.21
CA THR A 379 -6.00 -0.23 -5.04
C THR A 379 -6.37 0.28 -6.44
N PRO A 380 -7.62 0.06 -6.91
CA PRO A 380 -8.00 0.44 -8.26
C PRO A 380 -8.04 1.96 -8.43
N ASN A 381 -7.89 2.44 -9.67
CA ASN A 381 -8.00 3.86 -10.01
C ASN A 381 -9.46 4.36 -10.09
N GLU A 382 -10.40 3.59 -9.57
CA GLU A 382 -11.81 3.93 -9.55
C GLU A 382 -12.14 4.62 -8.22
N THR A 383 -12.95 5.66 -8.29
CA THR A 383 -13.55 6.26 -7.11
C THR A 383 -14.91 5.64 -6.87
N VAL A 384 -15.18 5.21 -5.64
CA VAL A 384 -16.49 4.70 -5.24
C VAL A 384 -17.22 5.73 -4.39
N TYR A 385 -18.54 5.80 -4.56
CA TYR A 385 -19.38 6.59 -3.69
C TYR A 385 -19.65 5.81 -2.41
N GLN A 386 -19.20 6.33 -1.27
CA GLN A 386 -19.46 5.76 0.05
C GLN A 386 -20.36 6.69 0.86
N TYR A 387 -21.38 6.12 1.51
CA TYR A 387 -22.20 6.85 2.46
C TYR A 387 -21.43 7.06 3.78
N ILE A 388 -21.46 8.28 4.31
CA ILE A 388 -20.96 8.52 5.66
C ILE A 388 -22.01 8.08 6.68
N SER A 389 -21.74 6.99 7.41
CA SER A 389 -22.68 6.34 8.33
C SER A 389 -23.33 7.29 9.33
N TRP A 390 -22.58 8.24 9.91
CA TRP A 390 -23.15 9.18 10.89
C TRP A 390 -24.11 10.19 10.25
N LYS A 391 -23.84 10.68 9.03
CA LYS A 391 -24.73 11.60 8.31
C LYS A 391 -26.02 10.89 7.93
N LEU A 392 -25.89 9.66 7.44
CA LEU A 392 -27.02 8.80 7.12
C LEU A 392 -27.87 8.54 8.37
N GLY A 393 -27.21 8.19 9.48
CA GLY A 393 -27.85 7.99 10.78
C GLY A 393 -28.56 9.24 11.31
N LEU A 394 -28.01 10.43 11.09
CA LEU A 394 -28.65 11.69 11.47
C LEU A 394 -29.95 11.91 10.67
N ILE A 395 -29.90 11.78 9.34
CA ILE A 395 -31.07 11.99 8.47
C ILE A 395 -32.17 10.97 8.79
N TYR A 396 -31.86 9.68 8.81
CA TYR A 396 -32.84 8.65 9.14
C TYR A 396 -33.30 8.74 10.60
N GLY A 397 -32.39 9.07 11.52
CA GLY A 397 -32.70 9.21 12.95
C GLY A 397 -33.71 10.32 13.21
N VAL A 398 -33.58 11.48 12.55
CA VAL A 398 -34.54 12.59 12.67
C VAL A 398 -35.91 12.18 12.09
N VAL A 399 -35.93 11.58 10.90
CA VAL A 399 -37.20 11.18 10.25
C VAL A 399 -37.92 10.07 11.03
N PHE A 400 -37.17 9.07 11.50
CA PHE A 400 -37.70 7.99 12.32
C PHE A 400 -38.16 8.52 13.69
N GLY A 401 -37.40 9.43 14.31
CA GLY A 401 -37.78 10.07 15.57
C GLY A 401 -39.09 10.85 15.45
N ILE A 402 -39.25 11.67 14.41
CA ILE A 402 -40.51 12.40 14.14
C ILE A 402 -41.66 11.42 13.90
N SER A 403 -41.43 10.38 13.08
CA SER A 403 -42.44 9.36 12.77
C SER A 403 -42.87 8.59 14.02
N LEU A 404 -41.93 8.24 14.90
CA LEU A 404 -42.22 7.58 16.16
C LEU A 404 -43.07 8.47 17.07
N MET A 405 -42.75 9.77 17.18
CA MET A 405 -43.55 10.75 17.92
C MET A 405 -44.98 10.86 17.36
N VAL A 406 -45.16 10.76 16.03
CA VAL A 406 -46.49 10.75 15.39
C VAL A 406 -47.29 9.53 15.78
N ILE A 407 -46.66 8.36 15.73
CA ILE A 407 -47.31 7.09 16.05
C ILE A 407 -47.70 7.06 17.52
N THR A 408 -46.80 7.44 18.43
CA THR A 408 -47.07 7.45 19.87
C THR A 408 -48.17 8.45 20.23
N PHE A 409 -48.15 9.64 19.63
CA PHE A 409 -49.22 10.63 19.83
C PHE A 409 -50.57 10.13 19.27
N GLY A 410 -50.57 9.53 18.08
CA GLY A 410 -51.77 8.93 17.50
C GLY A 410 -52.36 7.81 18.37
N LEU A 411 -51.50 6.93 18.89
CA LEU A 411 -51.87 5.88 19.84
C LEU A 411 -52.42 6.44 21.15
N PHE A 412 -51.79 7.48 21.70
CA PHE A 412 -52.27 8.16 22.89
C PHE A 412 -53.66 8.77 22.69
N CYS A 413 -53.88 9.46 21.58
CA CYS A 413 -55.20 10.00 21.24
C CYS A 413 -56.27 8.91 21.09
N LEU A 414 -55.94 7.77 20.47
CA LEU A 414 -56.87 6.64 20.38
C LEU A 414 -57.25 6.12 21.77
N HIS A 415 -56.25 5.97 22.65
CA HIS A 415 -56.45 5.52 24.03
C HIS A 415 -57.32 6.49 24.84
N THR A 416 -57.04 7.80 24.81
CA THR A 416 -57.80 8.80 25.59
C THR A 416 -59.24 8.96 25.14
N ASN A 417 -59.54 8.72 23.86
CA ASN A 417 -60.91 8.83 23.34
C ASN A 417 -61.76 7.57 23.63
N GLY A 418 -61.22 6.58 24.36
CA GLY A 418 -61.92 5.32 24.63
C GLY A 418 -62.26 4.53 23.37
N VAL A 419 -61.65 4.89 22.24
CA VAL A 419 -61.82 4.18 20.98
C VAL A 419 -60.86 3.00 21.06
N ILE A 420 -61.40 1.85 21.47
CA ILE A 420 -60.73 0.57 21.27
C ILE A 420 -60.48 0.50 19.76
N ALA A 421 -59.22 0.56 19.35
CA ALA A 421 -58.85 0.44 17.94
C ALA A 421 -59.09 -1.02 17.53
N VAL A 422 -60.36 -1.39 17.35
CA VAL A 422 -60.75 -2.67 16.80
C VAL A 422 -60.50 -2.54 15.30
N PHE A 423 -59.28 -2.87 14.87
CA PHE A 423 -58.92 -3.05 13.47
C PHE A 423 -59.49 -4.37 12.96
N ASP A 424 -60.78 -4.60 13.15
CA ASP A 424 -61.44 -5.73 12.53
C ASP A 424 -61.75 -5.37 11.08
N LEU A 425 -61.45 -6.30 10.17
CA LEU A 425 -61.63 -6.10 8.73
C LEU A 425 -63.08 -5.75 8.40
N THR A 426 -64.02 -6.28 9.18
CA THR A 426 -65.46 -6.00 9.16
C THR A 426 -65.76 -4.52 9.43
N HIS A 427 -65.10 -3.89 10.40
CA HIS A 427 -65.33 -2.48 10.74
C HIS A 427 -64.68 -1.52 9.73
N ILE A 428 -63.56 -1.93 9.12
CA ILE A 428 -62.97 -1.22 7.97
C ILE A 428 -63.91 -1.31 6.77
N LEU A 429 -64.46 -2.50 6.48
CA LEU A 429 -65.43 -2.72 5.41
C LEU A 429 -66.72 -1.94 5.63
N GLU A 430 -67.27 -1.94 6.85
CA GLU A 430 -68.49 -1.21 7.23
C GLU A 430 -68.32 0.31 7.10
N MET A 431 -67.18 0.86 7.54
CA MET A 431 -66.84 2.28 7.32
C MET A 431 -66.58 2.62 5.85
N THR A 432 -66.17 1.69 5.01
CA THR A 432 -66.10 1.91 3.56
C THR A 432 -67.42 1.70 2.82
N ALA A 433 -68.32 0.84 3.35
CA ALA A 433 -69.58 0.45 2.73
C ALA A 433 -70.70 1.50 2.94
N GLU A 434 -70.74 2.21 4.07
CA GLU A 434 -71.75 3.29 4.28
C GLU A 434 -71.48 4.57 3.48
N SER A 435 -70.39 4.64 2.72
CA SER A 435 -70.13 5.74 1.81
C SER A 435 -71.05 5.66 0.58
N GLN A 436 -72.22 6.31 0.66
CA GLN A 436 -73.15 6.47 -0.46
C GLN A 436 -72.48 7.04 -1.74
N ARG A 437 -71.37 7.79 -1.60
CA ARG A 437 -70.58 8.29 -2.74
C ARG A 437 -69.61 7.26 -3.31
N LEU A 438 -69.08 6.31 -2.53
CA LEU A 438 -68.29 5.19 -3.08
C LEU A 438 -69.20 4.25 -3.88
N HIS A 439 -70.40 3.95 -3.38
CA HIS A 439 -71.36 3.15 -4.16
C HIS A 439 -71.80 3.87 -5.45
N LYS A 440 -71.92 5.20 -5.43
CA LYS A 440 -72.22 5.99 -6.65
C LYS A 440 -71.04 6.10 -7.62
N SER A 441 -69.79 6.01 -7.13
CA SER A 441 -68.58 6.01 -7.98
C SER A 441 -68.24 4.61 -8.48
N ALA A 442 -68.52 3.56 -7.70
CA ALA A 442 -68.36 2.16 -8.09
C ALA A 442 -69.49 1.67 -9.03
N ALA A 443 -70.67 2.31 -8.99
CA ALA A 443 -71.76 2.04 -9.93
C ALA A 443 -71.56 2.66 -11.33
N ARG A 444 -70.51 3.48 -11.52
CA ARG A 444 -70.07 3.95 -12.83
C ARG A 444 -68.55 3.83 -12.94
N PRO A 445 -68.01 2.62 -13.08
CA PRO A 445 -66.65 2.47 -13.51
C PRO A 445 -66.63 2.73 -15.02
N GLU A 446 -66.46 3.99 -15.43
CA GLU A 446 -65.90 4.26 -16.76
C GLU A 446 -64.41 3.93 -16.69
N PHE A 447 -64.08 2.64 -16.71
CA PHE A 447 -62.75 2.22 -17.07
C PHE A 447 -62.58 2.52 -18.55
N GLY A 448 -61.98 3.67 -18.85
CA GLY A 448 -61.34 3.86 -20.15
C GLY A 448 -60.30 2.77 -20.29
N SER A 449 -60.63 1.71 -21.03
CA SER A 449 -59.65 0.71 -21.43
C SER A 449 -58.79 1.33 -22.52
N THR A 450 -57.69 1.95 -22.13
CA THR A 450 -56.62 2.25 -23.09
C THR A 450 -55.94 0.94 -23.44
N LEU A 451 -56.17 0.47 -24.66
CA LEU A 451 -55.48 -0.67 -25.24
C LEU A 451 -53.99 -0.35 -25.30
N VAL A 452 -53.18 -0.98 -24.45
CA VAL A 452 -51.72 -0.84 -24.51
C VAL A 452 -51.20 -1.94 -25.43
N THR A 453 -50.68 -1.54 -26.58
CA THR A 453 -50.15 -2.47 -27.57
C THR A 453 -48.64 -2.59 -27.33
N GLY A 454 -48.19 -3.74 -26.84
CA GLY A 454 -46.76 -3.99 -26.63
C GLY A 454 -46.10 -4.39 -27.95
N ILE A 455 -45.13 -3.63 -28.41
CA ILE A 455 -44.32 -3.96 -29.59
C ILE A 455 -42.96 -4.45 -29.07
N SER A 456 -42.60 -5.70 -29.35
CA SER A 456 -41.26 -6.19 -29.04
C SER A 456 -40.31 -5.80 -30.16
N SER A 457 -39.34 -4.94 -29.87
CA SER A 457 -38.25 -4.60 -30.78
C SER A 457 -37.02 -5.43 -30.41
N SER A 458 -36.41 -6.07 -31.42
CA SER A 458 -35.09 -6.70 -31.27
C SER A 458 -34.04 -5.77 -31.83
N ASP A 459 -33.04 -5.44 -31.01
CA ASP A 459 -31.86 -4.73 -31.50
C ASP A 459 -31.11 -5.56 -32.55
N ALA A 460 -30.40 -4.87 -33.45
CA ALA A 460 -29.69 -5.46 -34.59
C ALA A 460 -28.65 -6.54 -34.21
N ASP A 461 -28.23 -6.59 -32.94
CA ASP A 461 -27.25 -7.55 -32.42
C ASP A 461 -27.88 -8.82 -31.79
N GLY A 462 -29.22 -8.96 -31.84
CA GLY A 462 -29.95 -10.18 -31.45
C GLY A 462 -29.93 -10.56 -29.96
N MET A 463 -29.08 -9.93 -29.13
CA MET A 463 -28.85 -10.31 -27.73
C MET A 463 -29.74 -9.58 -26.71
N ARG A 464 -30.42 -8.48 -27.10
CA ARG A 464 -31.34 -7.74 -26.21
C ARG A 464 -32.71 -7.58 -26.85
N LYS A 465 -33.73 -8.05 -26.15
CA LYS A 465 -35.14 -7.77 -26.45
C LYS A 465 -35.58 -6.60 -25.59
N ARG A 466 -36.06 -5.53 -26.22
CA ARG A 466 -36.71 -4.40 -25.55
C ARG A 466 -38.21 -4.51 -25.78
N VAL A 467 -38.98 -4.26 -24.73
CA VAL A 467 -40.44 -4.16 -24.82
C VAL A 467 -40.78 -2.70 -24.62
N ASP A 468 -41.15 -2.03 -25.70
CA ASP A 468 -41.62 -0.66 -25.65
C ASP A 468 -43.15 -0.67 -25.58
N LEU A 469 -43.68 0.03 -24.58
CA LEU A 469 -45.12 0.16 -24.36
C LEU A 469 -45.56 1.48 -24.98
N ASP A 470 -46.24 1.39 -26.13
CA ASP A 470 -46.84 2.56 -26.77
C ASP A 470 -48.25 2.77 -26.22
N VAL A 471 -48.47 3.95 -25.63
CA VAL A 471 -49.77 4.38 -25.10
C VAL A 471 -50.28 5.46 -26.05
N SER A 472 -50.98 5.03 -27.10
CA SER A 472 -51.57 5.94 -28.08
C SER A 472 -52.68 6.76 -27.42
N ALA A 473 -52.42 8.05 -27.19
CA ALA A 473 -53.44 9.00 -26.77
C ALA A 473 -54.34 9.34 -27.98
N THR A 474 -55.49 8.70 -28.08
CA THR A 474 -56.55 9.13 -29.01
C THR A 474 -57.11 10.46 -28.51
N SER A 475 -56.82 11.56 -29.22
CA SER A 475 -57.52 12.83 -29.06
C SER A 475 -58.96 12.68 -29.55
N ALA A 476 -59.91 12.75 -28.63
CA ALA A 476 -61.31 13.02 -28.92
C ALA A 476 -61.64 14.46 -28.52
#